data_AF-A0A059BN19-F1
#
_entry.id   AF-A0A059BN19-F1
#
_cell.length_a   1.000
_cell.length_b   1.000
_cell.length_c   1.000
_cell.angle_alpha   90.00
_cell.angle_beta   90.00
_cell.angle_gamma   90.00
#
_symmetry.space_group_name_H-M   'P 1'
#
loop_
_entity.id
_entity.type
_entity.pdbx_description
1 polymer ?
#
loop_
_entity_poly.entity_id
_entity_poly.type
_entity_poly.pdbx_seq_one_letter_code
_entity_poly.pdbx_strand_id
1 'polypeptide(L)'
;MATTPPEEPPPPPPQPQPQPNPPAGAAKPGLRKPVFTKVDQLKPGTNGHTLTVKVLESNPVSSQLRHARIAECVVGDETGTIVFTARNDQVDLLKTGATVILRNAKIDMFKGSMRLAVDKWGRVEVTEPADFTVKEDNNLSMIEYELVNVADE
;
A
#
# COMPACT_ATOMS: atom_id res chain seq x y z
N MET A 1 -0.37 -50.82 80.96
CA MET A 1 0.09 -51.06 79.57
C MET A 1 -1.18 -51.03 78.72
N ALA A 2 -1.39 -50.16 77.73
CA ALA A 2 -0.48 -49.59 76.76
C ALA A 2 -0.73 -48.08 76.55
N THR A 3 0.36 -47.36 76.33
CA THR A 3 0.41 -45.94 75.97
C THR A 3 0.04 -45.81 74.50
N THR A 4 -1.05 -45.11 74.20
CA THR A 4 -1.45 -44.77 72.82
C THR A 4 -0.51 -43.69 72.26
N PRO A 5 0.01 -43.86 71.03
CA PRO A 5 0.90 -42.90 70.38
C PRO A 5 0.14 -41.63 69.94
N PRO A 6 0.85 -40.49 69.81
CA PRO A 6 0.25 -39.20 69.47
C PRO A 6 -0.20 -39.12 68.00
N GLU A 7 -1.36 -38.53 67.79
CA GLU A 7 -1.98 -38.26 66.49
C GLU A 7 -1.24 -37.11 65.79
N GLU A 8 -0.70 -37.39 64.60
CA GLU A 8 0.01 -36.43 63.76
C GLU A 8 -0.99 -35.46 63.09
N PRO A 9 -0.72 -34.15 63.05
CA PRO A 9 -1.65 -33.19 62.46
C PRO A 9 -1.85 -33.43 60.96
N PRO A 10 -3.07 -33.17 60.43
CA PRO A 10 -3.38 -33.42 59.04
C PRO A 10 -2.53 -32.54 58.11
N PRO A 11 -2.20 -33.03 56.90
CA PRO A 11 -1.39 -32.30 55.95
C PRO A 11 -2.08 -31.00 55.50
N PRO A 12 -1.29 -29.95 55.14
CA PRO A 12 -1.84 -28.69 54.68
C PRO A 12 -2.63 -28.87 53.37
N PRO A 13 -3.65 -28.04 53.13
CA PRO A 13 -4.45 -28.10 51.91
C PRO A 13 -3.56 -27.86 50.67
N PRO A 14 -3.90 -28.49 49.52
CA PRO A 14 -3.13 -28.34 48.29
C PRO A 14 -3.12 -26.87 47.86
N GLN A 15 -1.92 -26.34 47.62
CA GLN A 15 -1.75 -25.02 47.03
C GLN A 15 -2.44 -24.99 45.65
N PRO A 16 -3.16 -23.90 45.30
CA PRO A 16 -3.77 -23.81 43.98
C PRO A 16 -2.69 -23.89 42.90
N GLN A 17 -2.77 -24.93 42.09
CA GLN A 17 -2.02 -25.06 40.84
C GLN A 17 -2.29 -23.81 39.99
N PRO A 18 -1.29 -23.22 39.31
CA PRO A 18 -1.55 -22.14 38.38
C PRO A 18 -2.58 -22.60 37.35
N GLN A 19 -3.76 -21.98 37.39
CA GLN A 19 -4.82 -22.19 36.42
C GLN A 19 -4.25 -21.94 35.01
N PRO A 20 -4.58 -22.76 33.99
CA PRO A 20 -4.27 -22.39 32.63
C PRO A 20 -4.99 -21.07 32.34
N ASN A 21 -4.23 -20.06 31.89
CA ASN A 21 -4.78 -18.78 31.47
C ASN A 21 -6.00 -19.01 30.54
N PRO A 22 -7.08 -18.23 30.70
CA PRO A 22 -8.23 -18.33 29.81
C PRO A 22 -7.81 -18.00 28.37
N PRO A 23 -8.42 -18.63 27.33
CA PRO A 23 -8.23 -18.19 25.96
C PRO A 23 -9.04 -16.89 25.79
N ALA A 24 -8.43 -15.76 26.10
CA ALA A 24 -9.04 -14.44 25.94
C ALA A 24 -8.11 -13.55 25.14
N GLY A 25 -8.29 -13.60 23.83
CA GLY A 25 -7.58 -12.75 22.89
C GLY A 25 -8.09 -12.99 21.48
N ALA A 26 -9.36 -12.67 21.23
CA ALA A 26 -9.86 -12.45 19.89
C ALA A 26 -8.99 -11.38 19.22
N ALA A 27 -7.96 -11.81 18.49
CA ALA A 27 -7.15 -10.94 17.68
C ALA A 27 -8.09 -10.30 16.67
N LYS A 28 -8.28 -8.99 16.79
CA LYS A 28 -8.76 -8.12 15.69
C LYS A 28 -8.10 -8.63 14.41
N PRO A 29 -8.84 -8.89 13.30
CA PRO A 29 -8.24 -9.45 12.08
C PRO A 29 -6.96 -8.67 11.79
N GLY A 30 -5.81 -9.33 11.97
CA GLY A 30 -4.52 -8.66 11.89
C GLY A 30 -4.49 -7.96 10.54
N LEU A 31 -4.36 -6.63 10.55
CA LEU A 31 -4.36 -5.84 9.31
C LEU A 31 -3.30 -6.47 8.41
N ARG A 32 -3.74 -7.08 7.31
CA ARG A 32 -2.82 -7.73 6.37
C ARG A 32 -1.75 -6.71 6.02
N LYS A 33 -0.47 -7.12 6.12
CA LYS A 33 0.65 -6.23 5.78
C LYS A 33 0.39 -5.66 4.39
N PRO A 34 0.49 -4.33 4.20
CA PRO A 34 0.30 -3.73 2.89
C PRO A 34 1.32 -4.35 1.93
N VAL A 35 0.82 -4.92 0.83
CA VAL A 35 1.67 -5.46 -0.23
C VAL A 35 2.05 -4.30 -1.11
N PHE A 36 3.35 -4.03 -1.19
CA PHE A 36 3.87 -3.00 -2.09
C PHE A 36 4.09 -3.63 -3.46
N THR A 37 3.40 -3.10 -4.46
CA THR A 37 3.54 -3.43 -5.86
C THR A 37 4.64 -2.55 -6.47
N LYS A 38 5.41 -3.10 -7.40
CA LYS A 38 6.40 -2.37 -8.19
C LYS A 38 5.80 -1.81 -9.47
N VAL A 39 6.43 -0.79 -10.05
CA VAL A 39 5.93 -0.15 -11.27
C VAL A 39 5.84 -1.16 -12.43
N ASP A 40 6.84 -2.01 -12.64
CA ASP A 40 6.86 -3.02 -13.71
C ASP A 40 5.74 -4.07 -13.63
N GLN A 41 5.14 -4.25 -12.45
CA GLN A 41 4.06 -5.21 -12.21
C GLN A 41 2.66 -4.63 -12.47
N LEU A 42 2.57 -3.34 -12.81
CA LEU A 42 1.31 -2.69 -13.13
C LEU A 42 0.77 -3.19 -14.46
N LYS A 43 -0.53 -3.47 -14.50
CA LYS A 43 -1.22 -3.99 -15.68
C LYS A 43 -2.45 -3.18 -16.05
N PRO A 44 -2.84 -3.18 -17.33
CA PRO A 44 -4.08 -2.59 -17.79
C PRO A 44 -5.30 -2.97 -16.93
N GLY A 45 -6.10 -1.98 -16.50
CA GLY A 45 -7.35 -2.19 -15.77
C GLY A 45 -7.23 -2.67 -14.31
N THR A 46 -6.01 -2.73 -13.77
CA THR A 46 -5.77 -3.15 -12.39
C THR A 46 -5.90 -2.01 -11.38
N ASN A 47 -6.34 -2.32 -10.15
CA ASN A 47 -6.68 -1.35 -9.11
C ASN A 47 -6.18 -1.82 -7.73
N GLY A 48 -6.16 -0.91 -6.75
CA GLY A 48 -5.84 -1.23 -5.36
C GLY A 48 -4.35 -1.34 -5.07
N HIS A 49 -3.50 -0.80 -5.95
CA HIS A 49 -2.05 -0.87 -5.81
C HIS A 49 -1.56 0.02 -4.68
N THR A 50 -0.56 -0.47 -3.95
CA THR A 50 0.21 0.35 -3.02
C THR A 50 1.64 0.37 -3.49
N LEU A 51 2.22 1.54 -3.73
CA LEU A 51 3.57 1.66 -4.29
C LEU A 51 4.30 2.86 -3.69
N THR A 52 5.61 2.73 -3.56
CA THR A 52 6.50 3.83 -3.18
C THR A 52 7.22 4.28 -4.43
N VAL A 53 7.05 5.55 -4.81
CA VAL A 53 7.61 6.11 -6.04
C VAL A 53 8.30 7.44 -5.75
N LYS A 54 9.30 7.74 -6.57
CA LYS A 54 9.96 9.03 -6.61
C LYS A 54 9.45 9.84 -7.79
N VAL A 55 9.18 11.11 -7.54
CA VAL A 55 8.74 12.06 -8.57
C VAL A 55 9.97 12.55 -9.33
N LEU A 56 9.98 12.34 -10.64
CA LEU A 56 11.03 12.80 -11.55
C LEU A 56 10.68 14.15 -12.17
N GLU A 57 9.43 14.31 -12.57
CA GLU A 57 8.95 15.52 -13.22
C GLU A 57 7.51 15.82 -12.77
N SER A 58 7.16 17.10 -12.66
CA SER A 58 5.81 17.55 -12.31
C SER A 58 5.36 18.69 -13.23
N ASN A 59 4.42 18.40 -14.12
CA ASN A 59 3.86 19.37 -15.06
C ASN A 59 2.42 19.72 -14.69
N PRO A 60 2.16 20.88 -14.07
CA PRO A 60 0.81 21.32 -13.78
C PRO A 60 0.05 21.64 -15.07
N VAL A 61 -1.08 20.97 -15.28
CA VAL A 61 -1.96 21.19 -16.43
C VAL A 61 -3.16 22.00 -15.95
N SER A 62 -3.20 23.28 -16.30
CA SER A 62 -4.34 24.14 -15.96
C SER A 62 -5.56 23.75 -16.80
N SER A 63 -6.57 23.15 -16.18
CA SER A 63 -7.87 22.95 -16.81
C SER A 63 -8.71 24.22 -16.68
N GLN A 64 -9.04 24.86 -17.79
CA GLN A 64 -9.93 26.04 -17.81
C GLN A 64 -11.39 25.71 -17.51
N LEU A 65 -11.79 24.43 -17.54
CA LEU A 65 -13.20 24.05 -17.63
C LEU A 65 -13.86 23.75 -16.29
N ARG A 66 -13.09 23.50 -15.23
CA ARG A 66 -13.55 23.33 -13.84
C ARG A 66 -12.37 23.68 -12.94
N HIS A 67 -12.60 24.30 -11.78
CA HIS A 67 -11.57 24.68 -10.78
C HIS A 67 -10.73 23.50 -10.19
N ALA A 68 -10.65 22.36 -10.87
CA ALA A 68 -9.82 21.23 -10.50
C ALA A 68 -8.37 21.46 -10.98
N ARG A 69 -7.44 21.57 -10.04
CA ARG A 69 -6.00 21.56 -10.33
C ARG A 69 -5.60 20.14 -10.71
N ILE A 70 -4.96 19.97 -11.85
CA ILE A 70 -4.45 18.68 -12.31
C ILE A 70 -2.97 18.87 -12.63
N ALA A 71 -2.14 17.86 -12.33
CA ALA A 71 -0.78 17.81 -12.80
C ALA A 71 -0.47 16.41 -13.35
N GLU A 72 0.28 16.38 -14.43
CA GLU A 72 0.88 15.17 -14.97
C GLU A 72 2.29 15.07 -14.38
N CYS A 73 2.53 14.05 -13.58
CA CYS A 73 3.81 13.82 -12.93
C CYS A 73 4.45 12.56 -13.49
N VAL A 74 5.73 12.58 -13.83
CA VAL A 74 6.47 11.35 -14.11
C VAL A 74 6.97 10.81 -12.78
N VAL A 75 6.52 9.62 -12.40
CA VAL A 75 6.91 8.95 -11.15
C VAL A 75 7.47 7.58 -11.44
N GLY A 76 8.37 7.09 -10.60
CA GLY A 76 8.92 5.74 -10.79
C GLY A 76 9.64 5.19 -9.58
N ASP A 77 10.02 3.93 -9.71
CA ASP A 77 10.82 3.17 -8.75
C ASP A 77 12.01 2.52 -9.48
N GLU A 78 12.74 1.63 -8.81
CA GLU A 78 13.87 0.93 -9.42
C GLU A 78 13.50 0.00 -10.60
N THR A 79 12.20 -0.25 -10.82
CA THR A 79 11.70 -1.17 -11.85
C THR A 79 11.21 -0.46 -13.10
N GLY A 80 10.73 0.78 -12.97
CA GLY A 80 10.26 1.57 -14.09
C GLY A 80 9.66 2.92 -13.72
N THR A 81 9.14 3.60 -14.72
CA THR A 81 8.42 4.87 -14.60
C THR A 81 7.03 4.79 -15.20
N ILE A 82 6.12 5.63 -14.71
CA ILE A 82 4.76 5.78 -15.21
C ILE A 82 4.28 7.22 -14.99
N VAL A 83 3.47 7.75 -15.91
CA VAL A 83 2.79 9.03 -15.71
C VAL A 83 1.69 8.87 -14.65
N PHE A 84 1.80 9.65 -13.59
CA PHE A 84 0.81 9.82 -12.54
C PHE A 84 -0.04 11.07 -12.77
N THR A 85 -1.35 10.94 -12.65
CA THR A 85 -2.29 12.07 -12.73
C THR A 85 -2.65 12.56 -11.34
N ALA A 86 -1.96 13.62 -10.87
CA ALA A 86 -2.23 14.27 -9.61
C ALA A 86 -3.45 15.20 -9.70
N ARG A 87 -4.28 15.23 -8.66
CA ARG A 87 -5.47 16.09 -8.58
C ARG A 87 -5.52 16.89 -7.29
N ASN A 88 -5.96 18.15 -7.40
CA ASN A 88 -6.15 19.11 -6.31
C ASN A 88 -4.91 19.18 -5.40
N ASP A 89 -5.07 18.86 -4.12
CA ASP A 89 -4.02 18.95 -3.11
C ASP A 89 -2.85 17.99 -3.36
N GLN A 90 -3.06 16.94 -4.19
CA GLN A 90 -1.96 16.04 -4.57
C GLN A 90 -0.90 16.76 -5.40
N VAL A 91 -1.28 17.79 -6.16
CA VAL A 91 -0.34 18.57 -6.99
C VAL A 91 0.72 19.24 -6.12
N ASP A 92 0.34 19.71 -4.93
CA ASP A 92 1.25 20.36 -3.99
C ASP A 92 2.21 19.36 -3.30
N LEU A 93 1.82 18.08 -3.23
CA LEU A 93 2.61 16.99 -2.64
C LEU A 93 3.61 16.37 -3.64
N LEU A 94 3.24 16.25 -4.92
CA LEU A 94 4.06 15.63 -5.95
C LEU A 94 5.04 16.62 -6.60
N LYS A 95 6.00 17.11 -5.80
CA LYS A 95 7.11 17.94 -6.29
C LYS A 95 8.26 17.08 -6.81
N THR A 96 8.94 17.55 -7.85
CA THR A 96 10.17 16.92 -8.37
C THR A 96 11.16 16.60 -7.25
N GLY A 97 11.66 15.37 -7.24
CA GLY A 97 12.60 14.85 -6.24
C GLY A 97 11.96 14.27 -4.98
N ALA A 98 10.66 14.49 -4.74
CA ALA A 98 9.97 13.93 -3.58
C ALA A 98 9.73 12.41 -3.73
N THR A 99 9.79 11.69 -2.62
CA THR A 99 9.35 10.30 -2.54
C THR A 99 7.96 10.25 -1.90
N VAL A 100 7.03 9.57 -2.56
CA VAL A 100 5.64 9.46 -2.13
C VAL A 100 5.19 8.00 -2.13
N ILE A 101 4.32 7.67 -1.19
CA ILE A 101 3.60 6.41 -1.10
C ILE A 101 2.19 6.65 -1.66
N LEU A 102 1.85 5.92 -2.70
CA LEU A 102 0.52 5.92 -3.30
C LEU A 102 -0.23 4.70 -2.76
N ARG A 103 -1.33 4.93 -2.05
CA ARG A 103 -2.17 3.86 -1.49
C ARG A 103 -3.48 3.76 -2.27
N ASN A 104 -3.90 2.53 -2.57
CA ASN A 104 -5.11 2.22 -3.32
C ASN A 104 -5.16 2.99 -4.65
N ALA A 105 -4.03 2.97 -5.36
CA ALA A 105 -3.88 3.51 -6.70
C ALA A 105 -4.49 2.56 -7.74
N LYS A 106 -4.84 3.11 -8.90
CA LYS A 106 -5.40 2.40 -10.04
C LYS A 106 -4.69 2.77 -11.33
N ILE A 107 -4.79 1.87 -12.29
CA ILE A 107 -4.37 2.12 -13.67
C ILE A 107 -5.56 2.64 -14.47
N ASP A 108 -5.44 3.88 -14.91
CA ASP A 108 -6.36 4.53 -15.84
C ASP A 108 -5.82 4.40 -17.26
N MET A 109 -6.71 4.14 -18.21
CA MET A 109 -6.36 4.07 -19.63
C MET A 109 -6.58 5.42 -20.28
N PHE A 110 -5.53 6.00 -20.83
CA PHE A 110 -5.62 7.28 -21.51
C PHE A 110 -4.97 7.18 -22.90
N LYS A 111 -5.80 7.29 -23.94
CA LYS A 111 -5.37 7.21 -25.35
C LYS A 111 -4.51 5.98 -25.65
N GLY A 112 -4.91 4.80 -25.17
CA GLY A 112 -4.18 3.55 -25.36
C GLY A 112 -2.98 3.35 -24.42
N SER A 113 -2.58 4.36 -23.63
CA SER A 113 -1.46 4.25 -22.69
C SER A 113 -1.92 4.16 -21.24
N MET A 114 -1.15 3.45 -20.42
CA MET A 114 -1.41 3.35 -18.97
C MET A 114 -1.01 4.63 -18.24
N ARG A 115 -1.86 5.06 -17.30
CA ARG A 115 -1.56 6.13 -16.36
C ARG A 115 -1.93 5.71 -14.95
N LEU A 116 -1.13 6.15 -13.98
CA LEU A 116 -1.40 5.90 -12.58
C LEU A 116 -2.27 7.02 -12.01
N ALA A 117 -3.27 6.67 -11.22
CA ALA A 117 -4.10 7.63 -10.49
C ALA A 117 -4.49 7.08 -9.12
N VAL A 118 -4.79 7.96 -8.18
CA VAL A 118 -5.35 7.56 -6.87
C VAL A 118 -6.88 7.51 -6.96
N ASP A 119 -7.49 6.41 -6.48
CA ASP A 119 -8.95 6.28 -6.43
C ASP A 119 -9.56 7.12 -5.27
N LYS A 120 -10.89 7.23 -5.18
CA LYS A 120 -11.59 8.06 -4.18
C LYS A 120 -11.33 7.65 -2.72
N TRP A 121 -10.91 6.41 -2.48
CA TRP A 121 -10.50 5.91 -1.16
C TRP A 121 -8.97 5.87 -0.97
N GLY A 122 -8.21 6.15 -2.03
CA GLY A 122 -6.78 6.15 -1.98
C GLY A 122 -6.19 7.44 -1.43
N ARG A 123 -4.90 7.39 -1.09
CA ARG A 123 -4.17 8.51 -0.48
C ARG A 123 -2.76 8.59 -1.05
N VAL A 124 -2.25 9.82 -1.08
CA VAL A 124 -0.85 10.14 -1.35
C VAL A 124 -0.21 10.55 -0.03
N GLU A 125 0.88 9.89 0.35
CA GLU A 125 1.63 10.20 1.56
C GLU A 125 3.07 10.55 1.16
N VAL A 126 3.56 11.72 1.55
CA VAL A 126 4.99 12.05 1.40
C VAL A 126 5.76 11.28 2.45
N THR A 127 6.86 10.66 2.04
CA THR A 127 7.73 9.87 2.92
C THR A 127 9.17 10.36 2.83
N GLU A 128 10.02 9.83 3.70
CA GLU A 128 11.47 10.01 3.62
C GLU A 128 12.00 9.62 2.22
N PRO A 129 13.05 10.31 1.74
CA PRO A 129 13.63 10.02 0.45
C PRO A 129 14.10 8.57 0.42
N ALA A 130 13.63 7.80 -0.55
CA ALA A 130 14.02 6.40 -0.66
C ALA A 130 15.39 6.26 -1.35
N ASP A 131 16.21 5.33 -0.84
CA ASP A 131 17.54 4.98 -1.37
C ASP A 131 17.49 4.09 -2.62
N PHE A 132 16.64 4.41 -3.59
CA PHE A 132 16.61 3.74 -4.89
C PHE A 132 16.78 4.73 -6.04
N THR A 133 17.48 4.27 -7.08
CA THR A 133 17.58 4.99 -8.35
C THR A 133 16.42 4.56 -9.23
N VAL A 134 15.65 5.53 -9.72
CA VAL A 134 14.51 5.26 -10.60
C VAL A 134 15.00 4.76 -11.95
N LYS A 135 14.35 3.72 -12.49
CA LYS A 135 14.67 3.17 -13.81
C LYS A 135 13.87 3.90 -14.89
N GLU A 136 14.44 4.99 -15.40
CA GLU A 136 13.81 5.85 -16.41
C GLU A 136 13.65 5.17 -17.76
N ASP A 137 14.53 4.20 -18.09
CA ASP A 137 14.50 3.47 -19.36
C ASP A 137 13.22 2.64 -19.57
N ASN A 138 12.51 2.28 -18.49
CA ASN A 138 11.32 1.45 -18.55
C ASN A 138 10.06 2.27 -18.24
N ASN A 139 9.60 3.06 -19.22
CA ASN A 139 8.41 3.89 -19.05
C ASN A 139 7.13 3.20 -19.54
N LEU A 140 6.30 2.75 -18.61
CA LEU A 140 5.04 2.06 -18.89
C LEU A 140 3.97 2.95 -19.52
N SER A 141 4.08 4.27 -19.38
CA SER A 141 3.14 5.22 -19.98
C SER A 141 3.45 5.55 -21.44
N MET A 142 4.59 5.08 -21.97
CA MET A 142 4.90 5.13 -23.40
C MET A 142 4.43 3.87 -24.14
N ILE A 143 4.00 2.83 -23.41
CA ILE A 143 3.52 1.59 -23.99
C ILE A 143 2.05 1.79 -24.39
N GLU A 144 1.78 1.65 -25.68
CA GLU A 144 0.43 1.63 -26.23
C GLU A 144 -0.15 0.22 -26.20
N TYR A 145 -1.34 0.09 -25.63
CA TYR A 145 -2.12 -1.14 -25.56
C TYR A 145 -3.31 -1.04 -26.51
N GLU A 146 -3.47 -2.07 -27.34
CA GLU A 146 -4.65 -2.25 -28.17
C GLU A 146 -5.67 -3.12 -27.43
N LEU A 147 -6.93 -2.68 -27.45
CA LEU A 147 -8.03 -3.47 -26.91
C LEU A 147 -8.36 -4.59 -27.90
N VAL A 148 -7.86 -5.79 -27.63
CA VAL A 148 -8.22 -6.98 -28.39
C VAL A 148 -9.54 -7.52 -27.87
N ASN A 149 -10.63 -7.28 -28.61
CA ASN A 149 -11.87 -8.02 -28.41
C ASN A 149 -11.65 -9.44 -28.93
N VAL A 150 -11.43 -10.39 -28.04
CA VAL A 150 -11.53 -11.81 -28.39
C VAL A 150 -13.02 -12.08 -28.59
N ALA A 151 -13.49 -12.02 -29.83
CA ALA A 151 -14.78 -12.59 -30.18
C ALA A 151 -14.64 -14.10 -29.98
N ASP A 152 -15.35 -14.64 -28.99
CA ASP A 152 -15.56 -16.08 -28.84
C ASP A 152 -16.16 -16.59 -30.16
N GLU A 153 -15.49 -17.55 -30.80
CA GLU A 153 -15.95 -18.21 -32.04
C GLU A 153 -17.13 -19.16 -31.76
#